data_AF-A0A926X4K6-F1
#
_entry.id   AF-A0A926X4K6-F1
#
_cell.length_a   1.000
_cell.length_b   1.000
_cell.length_c   1.000
_cell.angle_alpha   90.00
_cell.angle_beta   90.00
_cell.angle_gamma   90.00
#
_symmetry.space_group_name_H-M   'P 1'
#
loop_
_entity.id
_entity.type
_entity.pdbx_description
1 polymer ?
#
loop_
_entity_poly.entity_id
_entity_poly.type
_entity_poly.pdbx_seq_one_letter_code
_entity_poly.pdbx_strand_id
1 'polypeptide(L)'
;MLLHSVQRVFSQSVSGDRAGNTLRQARLINLRAATTSLRESLGGGDRIDMYRFRLANRSSLNLSLTGLRANADLALLNQTGGVIQRSARAGRVSEAVQQTLGAGVYYIRVSVGRGAGSAEIRYRLIATTAIAADPAPVEPTVPITPTPTPTPALTPTPTPTPTPTPTPTPTPTPTPTPAPVPTPTRPFNIQFDYRFDTDQWFTPARRQVLEAAADRWEAIIQDEFEAIAPGTRLNVVNPQTDVAVQLNADSEIDDLVVFVGSRVFDGVGGTLATGGPSGIWTVGSRLEQRYQGADFEPWTASLGFDRSENWFFDPTPDTANDLPGGQPDFFTIALHELGHALGIGTSNAFDNWVSNGAFTGTHARAQNGGNPIPLTSDGHVQDEFIAAGVGTEALMDPTLTIGDRKLPNRLDIALLQDIGYTINPQALV
;
A
#
# COMPACT_ATOMS: atom_id res chain seq x y z
N MET A 1 19.58 -9.20 13.23
CA MET A 1 20.31 -10.33 12.60
C MET A 1 20.95 -9.87 11.28
N LEU A 2 21.26 -10.78 10.34
CA LEU A 2 21.82 -10.54 9.00
C LEU A 2 21.02 -11.35 7.96
N LEU A 3 20.59 -10.71 6.85
CA LEU A 3 19.73 -11.33 5.82
C LEU A 3 20.42 -11.46 4.44
N HIS A 4 20.15 -12.53 3.67
CA HIS A 4 20.86 -12.87 2.41
C HIS A 4 19.92 -13.11 1.19
N SER A 5 20.47 -13.22 -0.04
CA SER A 5 19.69 -13.33 -1.31
C SER A 5 20.19 -14.37 -2.35
N VAL A 6 19.32 -14.80 -3.30
CA VAL A 6 19.61 -15.80 -4.37
C VAL A 6 18.94 -15.43 -5.73
N GLN A 7 19.57 -15.73 -6.88
CA GLN A 7 19.12 -15.33 -8.24
C GLN A 7 18.68 -16.45 -9.20
N ARG A 8 17.62 -16.22 -10.01
CA ARG A 8 17.36 -16.82 -11.36
C ARG A 8 16.64 -15.82 -12.30
N VAL A 9 16.68 -16.03 -13.62
CA VAL A 9 16.37 -15.00 -14.66
C VAL A 9 15.40 -15.46 -15.75
N PHE A 10 14.38 -14.65 -16.08
CA PHE A 10 13.65 -14.45 -17.38
C PHE A 10 12.68 -13.25 -17.24
N SER A 11 12.27 -12.43 -18.23
CA SER A 11 12.70 -12.23 -19.64
C SER A 11 12.58 -10.75 -20.11
N GLN A 12 11.74 -10.37 -21.12
CA GLN A 12 11.64 -8.99 -21.63
C GLN A 12 10.22 -8.54 -22.08
N SER A 13 9.90 -7.24 -21.89
CA SER A 13 8.67 -6.55 -22.30
C SER A 13 8.85 -5.63 -23.53
N VAL A 14 7.74 -5.18 -24.15
CA VAL A 14 7.75 -4.32 -25.35
C VAL A 14 8.02 -2.85 -24.99
N SER A 15 8.80 -2.15 -25.80
CA SER A 15 9.21 -0.77 -25.52
C SER A 15 8.05 0.23 -25.54
N GLY A 16 7.72 0.79 -24.38
CA GLY A 16 6.91 2.00 -24.25
C GLY A 16 5.52 1.84 -23.63
N ASP A 17 5.10 0.61 -23.33
CA ASP A 17 3.90 0.32 -22.55
C ASP A 17 3.95 1.01 -21.17
N ARG A 18 2.79 1.51 -20.72
CA ARG A 18 2.58 2.17 -19.44
C ARG A 18 1.27 1.76 -18.76
N ALA A 19 0.52 0.80 -19.33
CA ALA A 19 -0.84 0.46 -18.93
C ALA A 19 -0.98 -1.06 -18.74
N GLY A 20 -0.39 -1.56 -17.64
CA GLY A 20 -0.26 -3.00 -17.41
C GLY A 20 -1.57 -3.78 -17.25
N ASN A 21 -1.44 -5.10 -17.12
CA ASN A 21 -2.44 -6.02 -17.69
C ASN A 21 -3.47 -6.56 -16.68
N THR A 22 -3.34 -6.16 -15.41
CA THR A 22 -4.16 -6.62 -14.28
C THR A 22 -4.76 -5.44 -13.51
N LEU A 23 -5.68 -5.71 -12.57
CA LEU A 23 -6.23 -4.67 -11.68
C LEU A 23 -5.15 -3.99 -10.83
N ARG A 24 -4.10 -4.73 -10.47
CA ARG A 24 -2.99 -4.24 -9.64
C ARG A 24 -2.04 -3.35 -10.44
N GLN A 25 -1.68 -3.77 -11.65
CA GLN A 25 -0.85 -3.04 -12.61
C GLN A 25 -1.59 -1.91 -13.36
N ALA A 26 -2.85 -1.64 -13.01
CA ALA A 26 -3.71 -0.73 -13.76
C ALA A 26 -3.26 0.73 -13.62
N ARG A 27 -2.84 1.33 -14.75
CA ARG A 27 -2.33 2.72 -14.82
C ARG A 27 -3.30 3.72 -14.20
N LEU A 28 -2.84 4.47 -13.22
CA LEU A 28 -3.63 5.52 -12.60
C LEU A 28 -3.94 6.65 -13.60
N ILE A 29 -5.22 7.02 -13.73
CA ILE A 29 -5.68 8.14 -14.56
C ILE A 29 -6.54 9.10 -13.71
N ASN A 30 -6.24 10.39 -13.80
CA ASN A 30 -6.85 11.43 -12.97
C ASN A 30 -8.04 12.08 -13.68
N LEU A 31 -9.24 11.56 -13.45
CA LEU A 31 -10.48 12.06 -14.06
C LEU A 31 -11.10 13.22 -13.24
N ARG A 32 -10.38 14.34 -13.11
CA ARG A 32 -10.87 15.54 -12.41
C ARG A 32 -11.81 16.37 -13.30
N ALA A 33 -13.10 15.99 -13.38
CA ALA A 33 -14.18 16.75 -14.02
C ALA A 33 -13.85 17.34 -15.41
N ALA A 34 -13.08 16.60 -16.20
CA ALA A 34 -12.52 17.04 -17.47
C ALA A 34 -12.23 15.82 -18.37
N THR A 35 -12.02 16.07 -19.66
CA THR A 35 -11.65 15.04 -20.64
C THR A 35 -10.18 14.67 -20.54
N THR A 36 -9.90 13.40 -20.23
CA THR A 36 -8.59 12.78 -20.34
C THR A 36 -8.49 12.04 -21.67
N SER A 37 -7.38 12.20 -22.41
CA SER A 37 -7.09 11.42 -23.62
C SER A 37 -5.70 10.78 -23.53
N LEU A 38 -5.67 9.47 -23.76
CA LEU A 38 -4.48 8.63 -23.68
C LEU A 38 -4.29 7.90 -25.02
N ARG A 39 -3.05 7.56 -25.35
CA ARG A 39 -2.70 6.71 -26.50
C ARG A 39 -1.81 5.59 -25.99
N GLU A 40 -2.12 4.36 -26.39
CA GLU A 40 -1.36 3.15 -26.07
C GLU A 40 -1.52 2.11 -27.20
N SER A 41 -0.96 0.92 -27.02
CA SER A 41 -0.95 -0.15 -28.00
C SER A 41 -0.98 -1.55 -27.37
N LEU A 42 -1.95 -2.37 -27.77
CA LEU A 42 -1.92 -3.82 -27.52
C LEU A 42 -0.98 -4.51 -28.54
N GLY A 43 -0.58 -5.77 -28.30
CA GLY A 43 0.23 -6.57 -29.23
C GLY A 43 0.21 -8.09 -29.01
N GLY A 44 1.31 -8.74 -29.40
CA GLY A 44 1.45 -10.21 -29.38
C GLY A 44 1.65 -10.80 -27.98
N GLY A 45 2.55 -10.21 -27.19
CA GLY A 45 2.81 -10.58 -25.79
C GLY A 45 1.98 -9.81 -24.78
N ASP A 46 1.46 -8.65 -25.17
CA ASP A 46 0.66 -7.76 -24.35
C ASP A 46 -0.76 -7.68 -24.95
N ARG A 47 -1.77 -8.12 -24.21
CA ARG A 47 -3.13 -8.35 -24.77
C ARG A 47 -4.24 -7.60 -24.04
N ILE A 48 -3.91 -6.87 -22.98
CA ILE A 48 -4.86 -6.27 -22.05
C ILE A 48 -4.18 -5.04 -21.45
N ASP A 49 -4.77 -3.87 -21.62
CA ASP A 49 -4.34 -2.66 -20.91
C ASP A 49 -5.36 -2.33 -19.83
N MET A 50 -4.89 -2.09 -18.61
CA MET A 50 -5.74 -1.69 -17.49
C MET A 50 -5.42 -0.28 -17.04
N TYR A 51 -6.49 0.45 -16.68
CA TYR A 51 -6.42 1.78 -16.10
C TYR A 51 -7.25 1.85 -14.83
N ARG A 52 -6.78 2.56 -13.82
CA ARG A 52 -7.46 2.78 -12.53
C ARG A 52 -7.84 4.24 -12.37
N PHE A 53 -9.03 4.53 -11.85
CA PHE A 53 -9.42 5.88 -11.46
C PHE A 53 -10.26 5.88 -10.19
N ARG A 54 -10.29 7.03 -9.50
CA ARG A 54 -11.13 7.26 -8.32
C ARG A 54 -12.10 8.40 -8.59
N LEU A 55 -13.37 8.20 -8.24
CA LEU A 55 -14.38 9.23 -8.20
C LEU A 55 -14.59 9.66 -6.75
N ALA A 56 -14.48 10.96 -6.47
CA ALA A 56 -14.73 11.52 -5.14
C ALA A 56 -16.24 11.73 -4.86
N ASN A 57 -17.03 11.93 -5.92
CA ASN A 57 -18.47 12.19 -5.89
C ASN A 57 -19.19 11.33 -6.92
N ARG A 58 -20.51 11.19 -6.78
CA ARG A 58 -21.38 10.62 -7.82
C ARG A 58 -21.16 11.36 -9.14
N SER A 59 -20.83 10.63 -10.20
CA SER A 59 -20.37 11.22 -11.47
C SER A 59 -20.91 10.44 -12.68
N SER A 60 -21.21 11.16 -13.76
CA SER A 60 -21.37 10.54 -15.07
C SER A 60 -19.99 10.29 -15.68
N LEU A 61 -19.83 9.14 -16.35
CA LEU A 61 -18.60 8.70 -17.00
C LEU A 61 -18.91 8.32 -18.44
N ASN A 62 -18.19 8.95 -19.38
CA ASN A 62 -18.21 8.63 -20.79
C ASN A 62 -16.83 8.15 -21.22
N LEU A 63 -16.73 6.89 -21.64
CA LEU A 63 -15.53 6.28 -22.19
C LEU A 63 -15.69 6.05 -23.70
N SER A 64 -14.64 6.33 -24.47
CA SER A 64 -14.56 5.95 -25.88
C SER A 64 -13.17 5.45 -26.26
N LEU A 65 -13.14 4.34 -27.00
CA LEU A 65 -11.93 3.77 -27.58
C LEU A 65 -11.95 4.04 -29.09
N THR A 66 -10.94 4.73 -29.61
CA THR A 66 -10.91 5.25 -30.98
C THR A 66 -9.57 5.00 -31.67
N GLY A 67 -9.53 5.16 -33.00
CA GLY A 67 -8.28 5.05 -33.78
C GLY A 67 -7.76 3.63 -33.99
N LEU A 68 -8.60 2.62 -33.77
CA LEU A 68 -8.26 1.20 -33.79
C LEU A 68 -7.72 0.71 -35.14
N ARG A 69 -6.57 0.01 -35.11
CA ARG A 69 -5.97 -0.63 -36.29
C ARG A 69 -6.32 -2.12 -36.45
N ALA A 70 -6.91 -2.74 -35.43
CA ALA A 70 -7.50 -4.07 -35.43
C ALA A 70 -8.55 -4.14 -34.30
N ASN A 71 -9.18 -5.30 -34.10
CA ASN A 71 -10.26 -5.45 -33.13
C ASN A 71 -9.77 -5.30 -31.67
N ALA A 72 -10.43 -4.47 -30.88
CA ALA A 72 -10.15 -4.26 -29.46
C ALA A 72 -11.43 -3.87 -28.71
N ASP A 73 -11.67 -4.55 -27.60
CA ASP A 73 -12.86 -4.39 -26.76
C ASP A 73 -12.58 -3.42 -25.60
N LEU A 74 -13.64 -2.81 -25.06
CA LEU A 74 -13.60 -1.88 -23.92
C LEU A 74 -14.54 -2.37 -22.81
N ALA A 75 -14.06 -2.43 -21.57
CA ALA A 75 -14.88 -2.72 -20.40
C ALA A 75 -14.62 -1.76 -19.22
N LEU A 76 -15.69 -1.46 -18.49
CA LEU A 76 -15.67 -0.76 -17.20
C LEU A 76 -15.88 -1.78 -16.09
N LEU A 77 -15.02 -1.78 -15.08
CA LEU A 77 -15.01 -2.75 -13.98
C LEU A 77 -15.17 -2.04 -12.62
N ASN A 78 -15.74 -2.77 -11.65
CA ASN A 78 -15.78 -2.36 -10.25
C ASN A 78 -14.43 -2.59 -9.54
N GLN A 79 -14.34 -2.24 -8.26
CA GLN A 79 -13.10 -2.36 -7.48
C GLN A 79 -12.56 -3.79 -7.34
N THR A 80 -13.39 -4.83 -7.52
CA THR A 80 -13.00 -6.25 -7.45
C THR A 80 -12.80 -6.89 -8.83
N GLY A 81 -12.87 -6.12 -9.92
CA GLY A 81 -12.71 -6.61 -11.29
C GLY A 81 -13.98 -7.11 -11.98
N GLY A 82 -15.12 -7.13 -11.30
CA GLY A 82 -16.41 -7.45 -11.87
C GLY A 82 -16.81 -6.45 -12.96
N VAL A 83 -17.21 -6.95 -14.14
CA VAL A 83 -17.62 -6.10 -15.27
C VAL A 83 -18.93 -5.37 -14.93
N ILE A 84 -18.88 -4.05 -14.92
CA ILE A 84 -20.08 -3.18 -14.83
C ILE A 84 -20.72 -3.07 -16.22
N GLN A 85 -19.90 -2.82 -17.25
CA GLN A 85 -20.37 -2.67 -18.63
C GLN A 85 -19.24 -2.98 -19.62
N ARG A 86 -19.58 -3.48 -20.81
CA ARG A 86 -18.62 -3.79 -21.89
C ARG A 86 -19.18 -3.38 -23.25
N SER A 87 -18.28 -3.01 -24.16
CA SER A 87 -18.48 -2.80 -25.58
C SER A 87 -17.44 -3.65 -26.34
N ALA A 88 -17.85 -4.34 -27.40
CA ALA A 88 -17.04 -5.35 -28.12
C ALA A 88 -17.53 -5.50 -29.58
N ARG A 89 -17.48 -4.40 -30.34
CA ARG A 89 -17.93 -4.31 -31.72
C ARG A 89 -16.83 -4.82 -32.65
N ALA A 90 -17.15 -5.85 -33.42
CA ALA A 90 -16.17 -6.47 -34.32
C ALA A 90 -15.57 -5.47 -35.34
N GLY A 91 -14.25 -5.58 -35.57
CA GLY A 91 -13.54 -4.90 -36.66
C GLY A 91 -12.67 -3.75 -36.17
N ARG A 92 -12.81 -2.56 -36.78
CA ARG A 92 -12.09 -1.32 -36.37
C ARG A 92 -13.05 -0.24 -35.87
N VAL A 93 -14.23 -0.66 -35.39
CA VAL A 93 -15.29 0.25 -34.97
C VAL A 93 -14.95 0.79 -33.58
N SER A 94 -15.20 2.07 -33.33
CA SER A 94 -14.97 2.66 -32.01
C SER A 94 -15.89 2.05 -30.94
N GLU A 95 -15.30 1.71 -29.80
CA GLU A 95 -16.04 1.28 -28.61
C GLU A 95 -16.50 2.47 -27.77
N ALA A 96 -17.58 2.29 -27.03
CA ALA A 96 -18.08 3.27 -26.08
C ALA A 96 -18.77 2.61 -24.88
N VAL A 97 -18.58 3.21 -23.71
CA VAL A 97 -19.27 2.87 -22.45
C VAL A 97 -19.73 4.19 -21.81
N GLN A 98 -20.98 4.24 -21.36
CA GLN A 98 -21.55 5.41 -20.68
C GLN A 98 -22.29 4.93 -19.43
N GLN A 99 -21.92 5.45 -18.26
CA GLN A 99 -22.48 5.01 -17.00
C GLN A 99 -22.47 6.13 -15.95
N THR A 100 -23.45 6.13 -15.04
CA THR A 100 -23.40 6.95 -13.81
C THR A 100 -22.90 6.09 -12.65
N LEU A 101 -21.87 6.55 -11.95
CA LEU A 101 -21.18 5.84 -10.88
C LEU A 101 -21.25 6.63 -9.58
N GLY A 102 -21.17 5.92 -8.45
CA GLY A 102 -21.00 6.53 -7.13
C GLY A 102 -19.56 7.01 -6.91
N ALA A 103 -19.29 7.57 -5.73
CA ALA A 103 -17.91 7.73 -5.27
C ALA A 103 -17.28 6.34 -5.04
N GLY A 104 -16.01 6.15 -5.42
CA GLY A 104 -15.35 4.85 -5.37
C GLY A 104 -14.17 4.70 -6.32
N VAL A 105 -13.58 3.50 -6.32
CA VAL A 105 -12.48 3.10 -7.21
C VAL A 105 -13.03 2.20 -8.32
N TYR A 106 -12.61 2.48 -9.56
CA TYR A 106 -13.08 1.79 -10.76
C TYR A 106 -11.91 1.56 -11.72
N TYR A 107 -12.09 0.60 -12.63
CA TYR A 107 -11.09 0.26 -13.63
C TYR A 107 -11.66 0.28 -15.05
N ILE A 108 -10.80 0.59 -16.02
CA ILE A 108 -11.05 0.44 -17.45
C ILE A 108 -10.15 -0.66 -17.95
N ARG A 109 -10.71 -1.62 -18.68
CA ARG A 109 -9.95 -2.62 -19.44
C ARG A 109 -10.10 -2.36 -20.93
N VAL A 110 -8.98 -2.24 -21.62
CA VAL A 110 -8.90 -2.37 -23.08
C VAL A 110 -8.30 -3.76 -23.35
N SER A 111 -8.81 -4.52 -24.31
CA SER A 111 -8.31 -5.88 -24.55
C SER A 111 -8.42 -6.29 -26.01
N VAL A 112 -7.47 -7.11 -26.50
CA VAL A 112 -7.45 -7.58 -27.90
C VAL A 112 -8.76 -8.31 -28.23
N GLY A 113 -9.51 -7.76 -29.18
CA GLY A 113 -10.82 -8.24 -29.59
C GLY A 113 -10.73 -9.52 -30.43
N ARG A 114 -11.81 -10.31 -30.44
CA ARG A 114 -11.85 -11.61 -31.13
C ARG A 114 -11.50 -11.45 -32.62
N GLY A 115 -10.57 -12.26 -33.11
CA GLY A 115 -10.14 -12.26 -34.52
C GLY A 115 -9.04 -11.25 -34.87
N ALA A 116 -8.55 -10.44 -33.92
CA ALA A 116 -7.29 -9.72 -34.10
C ALA A 116 -6.10 -10.67 -33.90
N GLY A 117 -5.12 -10.60 -34.80
CA GLY A 117 -3.87 -11.36 -34.73
C GLY A 117 -2.88 -10.80 -33.69
N SER A 118 -1.62 -11.24 -33.76
CA SER A 118 -0.54 -10.80 -32.87
C SER A 118 0.08 -9.42 -33.21
N ALA A 119 -0.47 -8.72 -34.20
CA ALA A 119 0.02 -7.42 -34.65
C ALA A 119 -0.37 -6.27 -33.69
N GLU A 120 0.49 -5.25 -33.61
CA GLU A 120 0.31 -4.06 -32.77
C GLU A 120 -1.02 -3.33 -33.04
N ILE A 121 -1.85 -3.16 -32.01
CA ILE A 121 -3.14 -2.47 -32.04
C ILE A 121 -3.03 -1.14 -31.28
N ARG A 122 -2.50 -0.12 -31.95
CA ARG A 122 -2.57 1.26 -31.46
C ARG A 122 -4.02 1.73 -31.32
N TYR A 123 -4.29 2.43 -30.22
CA TYR A 123 -5.58 3.02 -29.91
C TYR A 123 -5.46 4.38 -29.22
N ARG A 124 -6.60 5.05 -29.07
CA ARG A 124 -6.77 6.23 -28.20
C ARG A 124 -7.96 6.02 -27.29
N LEU A 125 -7.71 5.99 -25.98
CA LEU A 125 -8.74 6.02 -24.95
C LEU A 125 -9.08 7.48 -24.62
N ILE A 126 -10.37 7.79 -24.55
CA ILE A 126 -10.90 9.08 -24.14
C ILE A 126 -11.87 8.82 -22.98
N ALA A 127 -11.64 9.45 -21.84
CA ALA A 127 -12.47 9.36 -20.65
C ALA A 127 -12.90 10.77 -20.23
N THR A 128 -14.21 11.02 -20.14
CA THR A 128 -14.76 12.30 -19.68
C THR A 128 -15.68 12.06 -18.50
N THR A 129 -15.52 12.86 -17.45
CA THR A 129 -16.36 12.82 -16.25
C THR A 129 -17.01 14.17 -15.99
N ALA A 130 -18.23 14.14 -15.46
CA ALA A 130 -18.88 15.29 -14.87
C ALA A 130 -19.57 14.86 -13.56
N ILE A 131 -19.60 15.74 -12.56
CA ILE A 131 -20.37 15.49 -11.33
C ILE A 131 -21.83 15.33 -11.74
N ALA A 132 -22.44 14.23 -11.35
CA ALA A 132 -23.87 14.00 -11.57
C ALA A 132 -24.63 14.61 -10.40
N ALA A 133 -25.72 15.33 -10.68
CA ALA A 133 -26.69 15.64 -9.65
C ALA A 133 -27.18 14.34 -9.02
N ASP A 134 -27.41 14.35 -7.70
CA ASP A 134 -28.11 13.23 -7.08
C ASP A 134 -29.51 13.08 -7.69
N PRO A 135 -30.00 11.83 -7.85
CA PRO A 135 -31.37 11.62 -8.27
C PRO A 135 -32.29 12.31 -7.25
N ALA A 136 -33.21 13.14 -7.74
CA ALA A 136 -34.23 13.74 -6.89
C ALA A 136 -34.90 12.63 -6.04
N PRO A 137 -35.20 12.87 -4.75
CA PRO A 137 -35.84 11.87 -3.91
C PRO A 137 -37.10 11.36 -4.59
N VAL A 138 -37.13 10.05 -4.88
CA VAL A 138 -38.34 9.39 -5.36
C VAL A 138 -39.32 9.33 -4.20
N GLU A 139 -40.18 10.35 -4.14
CA GLU A 139 -41.34 10.40 -3.25
C GLU A 139 -42.16 9.11 -3.45
N PRO A 140 -42.59 8.42 -2.38
CA PRO A 140 -43.21 7.10 -2.48
C PRO A 140 -44.53 7.19 -3.27
N THR A 141 -44.53 6.65 -4.49
CA THR A 141 -45.68 6.69 -5.39
C THR A 141 -46.82 5.83 -4.86
N VAL A 142 -47.84 6.48 -4.30
CA VAL A 142 -49.16 5.88 -4.05
C VAL A 142 -49.75 5.38 -5.39
N PRO A 143 -50.30 4.15 -5.47
CA PRO A 143 -50.87 3.64 -6.71
C PRO A 143 -52.17 4.37 -7.04
N ILE A 144 -52.16 5.16 -8.11
CA ILE A 144 -53.35 5.88 -8.61
C ILE A 144 -54.00 5.16 -9.80
N THR A 145 -55.32 5.05 -9.75
CA THR A 145 -56.17 4.42 -10.78
C THR A 145 -56.20 5.26 -12.06
N PRO A 146 -56.09 4.68 -13.26
CA PRO A 146 -56.04 5.45 -14.51
C PRO A 146 -57.38 6.13 -14.82
N THR A 147 -57.32 7.40 -15.26
CA THR A 147 -58.45 8.21 -15.73
C THR A 147 -58.02 8.91 -17.04
N PRO A 148 -58.87 8.98 -18.09
CA PRO A 148 -58.39 9.15 -19.47
C PRO A 148 -57.97 10.58 -19.89
N THR A 149 -57.06 10.60 -20.86
CA THR A 149 -56.41 11.76 -21.50
C THR A 149 -57.35 12.62 -22.36
N PRO A 150 -57.30 13.96 -22.23
CA PRO A 150 -57.70 14.89 -23.30
C PRO A 150 -56.50 15.49 -24.07
N THR A 151 -56.78 15.81 -25.34
CA THR A 151 -55.90 16.21 -26.45
C THR A 151 -55.13 17.54 -26.23
N PRO A 152 -53.89 17.70 -26.76
CA PRO A 152 -53.15 18.96 -26.68
C PRO A 152 -53.70 20.05 -27.62
N ALA A 153 -53.66 21.30 -27.17
CA ALA A 153 -53.92 22.49 -27.99
C ALA A 153 -52.62 23.28 -28.23
N LEU A 154 -52.30 23.55 -29.50
CA LEU A 154 -51.17 24.40 -29.89
C LEU A 154 -51.52 25.88 -29.67
N THR A 155 -50.59 26.67 -29.15
CA THR A 155 -50.68 28.15 -29.11
C THR A 155 -49.32 28.81 -29.38
N PRO A 156 -49.29 30.05 -29.91
CA PRO A 156 -48.22 30.50 -30.80
C PRO A 156 -46.99 31.13 -30.12
N THR A 157 -45.90 31.17 -30.89
CA THR A 157 -44.60 31.74 -30.54
C THR A 157 -44.65 33.27 -30.34
N PRO A 158 -44.22 33.82 -29.20
CA PRO A 158 -44.07 35.27 -29.02
C PRO A 158 -42.74 35.79 -29.59
N THR A 159 -42.79 37.02 -30.11
CA THR A 159 -41.68 37.79 -30.70
C THR A 159 -40.58 38.13 -29.67
N PRO A 160 -39.29 38.17 -30.05
CA PRO A 160 -38.21 38.51 -29.11
C PRO A 160 -38.24 40.00 -28.70
N THR A 161 -38.40 40.23 -27.39
CA THR A 161 -38.21 41.53 -26.72
C THR A 161 -36.71 41.83 -26.55
N PRO A 162 -36.23 43.08 -26.69
CA PRO A 162 -34.82 43.41 -26.51
C PRO A 162 -34.31 43.12 -25.09
N THR A 163 -33.15 42.47 -25.01
CA THR A 163 -32.51 42.06 -23.75
C THR A 163 -31.97 43.28 -22.97
N PRO A 164 -32.27 43.41 -21.66
CA PRO A 164 -31.69 44.48 -20.84
C PRO A 164 -30.20 44.25 -20.56
N THR A 165 -29.47 45.35 -20.42
CA THR A 165 -28.04 45.40 -20.08
C THR A 165 -27.76 44.70 -18.74
N PRO A 166 -26.71 43.86 -18.61
CA PRO A 166 -26.47 43.11 -17.38
C PRO A 166 -26.04 44.03 -16.21
N THR A 167 -26.80 43.95 -15.11
CA THR A 167 -26.42 44.48 -13.80
C THR A 167 -25.19 43.72 -13.27
N PRO A 168 -24.18 44.39 -12.66
CA PRO A 168 -23.01 43.70 -12.13
C PRO A 168 -23.39 42.64 -11.10
N THR A 169 -22.93 41.41 -11.32
CA THR A 169 -23.14 40.28 -10.41
C THR A 169 -22.39 40.51 -9.11
N PRO A 170 -23.01 40.34 -7.92
CA PRO A 170 -22.30 40.44 -6.65
C PRO A 170 -21.20 39.38 -6.58
N THR A 171 -20.01 39.79 -6.13
CA THR A 171 -18.86 38.90 -5.93
C THR A 171 -19.25 37.78 -4.96
N PRO A 172 -19.00 36.50 -5.28
CA PRO A 172 -19.35 35.41 -4.38
C PRO A 172 -18.56 35.52 -3.08
N THR A 173 -19.27 35.56 -1.95
CA THR A 173 -18.69 35.41 -0.62
C THR A 173 -17.87 34.13 -0.58
N PRO A 174 -16.63 34.12 -0.07
CA PRO A 174 -15.81 32.91 -0.03
C PRO A 174 -16.51 31.84 0.80
N THR A 175 -16.77 30.69 0.17
CA THR A 175 -17.27 29.48 0.85
C THR A 175 -16.32 29.13 1.99
N PRO A 176 -16.80 28.85 3.21
CA PRO A 176 -15.93 28.46 4.31
C PRO A 176 -15.13 27.21 3.92
N THR A 177 -13.82 27.26 4.13
CA THR A 177 -12.94 26.10 3.96
C THR A 177 -13.47 24.98 4.84
N PRO A 178 -13.73 23.76 4.31
CA PRO A 178 -14.14 22.64 5.14
C PRO A 178 -13.05 22.40 6.19
N ALA A 179 -13.47 22.17 7.44
CA ALA A 179 -12.55 21.80 8.51
C ALA A 179 -11.73 20.57 8.09
N PRO A 180 -10.45 20.47 8.49
CA PRO A 180 -9.66 19.27 8.23
C PRO A 180 -10.41 18.06 8.77
N VAL A 181 -10.63 17.06 7.92
CA VAL A 181 -11.14 15.76 8.36
C VAL A 181 -10.11 15.21 9.36
N PRO A 182 -10.50 14.80 10.57
CA PRO A 182 -9.54 14.24 11.53
C PRO A 182 -8.85 13.05 10.89
N THR A 183 -7.52 13.08 10.88
CA THR A 183 -6.71 11.89 10.60
C THR A 183 -7.15 10.82 11.60
N PRO A 184 -7.42 9.57 11.19
CA PRO A 184 -7.67 8.51 12.15
C PRO A 184 -6.41 8.35 13.01
N THR A 185 -6.53 8.66 14.30
CA THR A 185 -5.49 8.39 15.29
C THR A 185 -5.29 6.88 15.37
N ARG A 186 -4.11 6.40 14.97
CA ARG A 186 -3.69 5.03 15.28
C ARG A 186 -3.30 4.96 16.75
N PRO A 187 -3.48 3.81 17.41
CA PRO A 187 -3.09 3.62 18.81
C PRO A 187 -1.57 3.41 18.98
N PHE A 188 -0.86 3.10 17.90
CA PHE A 188 0.58 2.86 17.90
C PHE A 188 1.27 3.70 16.82
N ASN A 189 2.45 4.25 17.11
CA ASN A 189 3.20 5.19 16.27
C ASN A 189 4.70 4.81 16.16
N ILE A 190 5.23 4.72 14.94
CA ILE A 190 6.67 4.46 14.70
C ILE A 190 7.30 5.69 14.05
N GLN A 191 8.04 6.47 14.83
CA GLN A 191 8.75 7.66 14.35
C GLN A 191 10.16 7.31 13.83
N PHE A 192 10.50 7.70 12.60
CA PHE A 192 11.87 7.55 12.09
C PHE A 192 12.76 8.76 12.36
N ASP A 193 13.94 8.51 12.93
CA ASP A 193 14.99 9.51 13.15
C ASP A 193 16.18 9.29 12.20
N TYR A 194 16.36 10.24 11.29
CA TYR A 194 17.35 10.21 10.23
C TYR A 194 18.66 10.94 10.59
N ARG A 195 18.96 11.24 11.87
CA ARG A 195 20.19 11.96 12.27
C ARG A 195 21.48 11.22 11.90
N PHE A 196 21.39 9.90 11.77
CA PHE A 196 22.49 9.05 11.35
C PHE A 196 22.50 8.78 9.82
N ASP A 197 21.62 9.37 9.02
CA ASP A 197 21.73 9.34 7.55
C ASP A 197 22.73 10.41 7.05
N THR A 198 23.99 10.32 7.50
CA THR A 198 25.00 11.36 7.19
C THR A 198 25.37 11.43 5.71
N ASP A 199 25.21 10.31 4.99
CA ASP A 199 25.41 10.20 3.55
C ASP A 199 24.18 10.64 2.71
N GLN A 200 23.08 11.05 3.36
CA GLN A 200 21.83 11.47 2.71
C GLN A 200 21.23 10.43 1.76
N TRP A 201 21.41 9.14 2.08
CA TRP A 201 20.93 8.05 1.25
C TRP A 201 19.40 7.93 1.31
N PHE A 202 18.76 8.31 2.42
CA PHE A 202 17.30 8.36 2.53
C PHE A 202 16.73 9.61 1.89
N THR A 203 16.60 9.58 0.56
CA THR A 203 15.80 10.56 -0.21
C THR A 203 14.32 10.51 0.22
N PRO A 204 13.52 11.58 0.02
CA PRO A 204 12.11 11.59 0.43
C PRO A 204 11.28 10.41 -0.10
N ALA A 205 11.59 9.91 -1.30
CA ALA A 205 10.92 8.73 -1.87
C ALA A 205 11.28 7.43 -1.12
N ARG A 206 12.52 7.28 -0.66
CA ARG A 206 12.96 6.12 0.14
C ARG A 206 12.37 6.15 1.54
N ARG A 207 12.32 7.34 2.16
CA ARG A 207 11.62 7.56 3.43
C ARG A 207 10.17 7.10 3.31
N GLN A 208 9.46 7.52 2.27
CA GLN A 208 8.07 7.10 2.04
C GLN A 208 7.86 5.57 2.01
N VAL A 209 8.84 4.77 1.54
CA VAL A 209 8.74 3.29 1.60
C VAL A 209 8.89 2.78 3.03
N LEU A 210 9.76 3.41 3.82
CA LEU A 210 9.98 3.08 5.22
C LEU A 210 8.79 3.50 6.11
N GLU A 211 8.25 4.71 5.91
CA GLU A 211 6.99 5.15 6.54
C GLU A 211 5.84 4.18 6.20
N ALA A 212 5.75 3.70 4.96
CA ALA A 212 4.73 2.75 4.55
C ALA A 212 4.92 1.33 5.15
N ALA A 213 6.14 0.98 5.58
CA ALA A 213 6.41 -0.25 6.31
C ALA A 213 6.01 -0.11 7.79
N ALA A 214 6.26 1.05 8.40
CA ALA A 214 5.71 1.42 9.70
C ALA A 214 4.17 1.42 9.70
N ASP A 215 3.53 2.07 8.70
CA ASP A 215 2.07 2.10 8.49
C ASP A 215 1.44 0.70 8.61
N ARG A 216 2.17 -0.34 8.19
CA ARG A 216 1.70 -1.73 8.22
C ARG A 216 1.73 -2.33 9.62
N TRP A 217 2.77 -2.07 10.41
CA TRP A 217 2.87 -2.52 11.80
C TRP A 217 1.96 -1.71 12.73
N GLU A 218 1.84 -0.40 12.55
CA GLU A 218 0.90 0.46 13.30
C GLU A 218 -0.58 0.11 13.05
N ALA A 219 -0.91 -0.49 11.91
CA ALA A 219 -2.26 -1.01 11.64
C ALA A 219 -2.54 -2.36 12.32
N ILE A 220 -1.50 -3.05 12.79
CA ILE A 220 -1.54 -4.35 13.48
C ILE A 220 -1.54 -4.16 15.00
N ILE A 221 -0.68 -3.30 15.53
CA ILE A 221 -0.50 -3.11 16.98
C ILE A 221 -1.63 -2.24 17.56
N GLN A 222 -2.03 -2.53 18.80
CA GLN A 222 -3.05 -1.82 19.57
C GLN A 222 -2.60 -1.42 20.98
N ASP A 223 -1.36 -1.74 21.36
CA ASP A 223 -0.74 -1.18 22.56
C ASP A 223 -0.53 0.32 22.41
N GLU A 224 -0.43 0.99 23.56
CA GLU A 224 0.08 2.34 23.69
C GLU A 224 1.14 2.32 24.79
N PHE A 225 2.38 2.60 24.42
CA PHE A 225 3.49 2.66 25.36
C PHE A 225 3.48 4.00 26.11
N GLU A 226 4.11 4.06 27.28
CA GLU A 226 4.27 5.33 28.00
C GLU A 226 5.19 6.27 27.23
N ALA A 227 4.70 7.43 26.77
CA ALA A 227 5.52 8.40 26.04
C ALA A 227 6.78 8.86 26.82
N ILE A 228 7.91 8.98 26.13
CA ILE A 228 9.16 9.53 26.70
C ILE A 228 9.25 11.03 26.44
N ALA A 229 9.42 11.80 27.51
CA ALA A 229 9.57 13.25 27.43
C ALA A 229 10.85 13.72 26.69
N PRO A 230 10.82 14.87 26.00
CA PRO A 230 12.00 15.50 25.43
C PRO A 230 13.12 15.72 26.46
N GLY A 231 14.37 15.63 26.01
CA GLY A 231 15.56 15.74 26.86
C GLY A 231 15.93 14.44 27.59
N THR A 232 15.12 13.40 27.52
CA THR A 232 15.47 12.08 28.08
C THR A 232 16.70 11.51 27.39
N ARG A 233 17.63 10.98 28.20
CA ARG A 233 18.91 10.44 27.74
C ARG A 233 18.74 9.02 27.19
N LEU A 234 19.07 8.83 25.93
CA LEU A 234 18.99 7.56 25.20
C LEU A 234 20.41 7.04 24.91
N ASN A 235 20.57 5.72 24.87
CA ASN A 235 21.82 5.04 24.49
C ASN A 235 21.56 4.17 23.25
N VAL A 236 21.89 4.69 22.08
CA VAL A 236 21.45 4.16 20.78
C VAL A 236 22.65 3.64 20.00
N VAL A 237 22.54 2.45 19.41
CA VAL A 237 23.55 1.95 18.45
C VAL A 237 23.44 2.74 17.15
N ASN A 238 24.50 3.43 16.73
CA ASN A 238 24.50 4.15 15.46
C ASN A 238 24.50 3.16 14.28
N PRO A 239 23.43 3.09 13.46
CA PRO A 239 23.30 2.08 12.40
C PRO A 239 24.35 2.20 11.29
N GLN A 240 25.05 3.35 11.15
CA GLN A 240 26.16 3.45 10.21
C GLN A 240 27.48 2.85 10.71
N THR A 241 27.64 2.65 12.02
CA THR A 241 28.97 2.36 12.63
C THR A 241 29.00 1.27 13.69
N ASP A 242 27.86 0.76 14.15
CA ASP A 242 27.70 -0.13 15.32
C ASP A 242 28.21 0.43 16.66
N VAL A 243 28.63 1.69 16.69
CA VAL A 243 29.07 2.35 17.93
C VAL A 243 27.86 2.82 18.70
N ALA A 244 27.76 2.44 19.98
CA ALA A 244 26.77 2.99 20.90
C ALA A 244 27.05 4.49 21.16
N VAL A 245 26.05 5.33 20.94
CA VAL A 245 26.07 6.78 21.11
C VAL A 245 25.05 7.19 22.15
N GLN A 246 25.46 8.06 23.07
CA GLN A 246 24.54 8.69 24.03
C GLN A 246 24.02 10.01 23.45
N LEU A 247 22.70 10.16 23.42
CA LEU A 247 22.02 11.35 22.92
C LEU A 247 20.82 11.70 23.82
N ASN A 248 20.20 12.86 23.60
CA ASN A 248 18.94 13.22 24.23
C ASN A 248 17.82 13.15 23.19
N ALA A 249 16.62 12.75 23.59
CA ALA A 249 15.42 12.87 22.77
C ALA A 249 15.16 14.36 22.44
N ASP A 250 15.07 14.72 21.15
CA ASP A 250 14.84 16.12 20.74
C ASP A 250 13.34 16.50 20.78
N SER A 251 12.47 15.50 20.67
CA SER A 251 11.02 15.60 20.82
C SER A 251 10.53 14.61 21.90
N GLU A 252 9.23 14.65 22.16
CA GLU A 252 8.54 13.51 22.78
C GLU A 252 8.67 12.30 21.86
N ILE A 253 8.81 11.11 22.44
CA ILE A 253 8.75 9.83 21.72
C ILE A 253 7.43 9.19 22.11
N ASP A 254 6.53 9.15 21.14
CA ASP A 254 5.24 8.46 21.20
C ASP A 254 5.46 7.05 20.64
N ASP A 255 5.22 6.05 21.47
CA ASP A 255 5.65 4.65 21.32
C ASP A 255 7.13 4.40 21.00
N LEU A 256 7.51 4.38 19.72
CA LEU A 256 8.80 3.87 19.24
C LEU A 256 9.48 4.86 18.30
N VAL A 257 10.70 5.30 18.65
CA VAL A 257 11.59 5.99 17.71
C VAL A 257 12.66 5.04 17.14
N VAL A 258 12.74 5.01 15.83
CA VAL A 258 13.64 4.14 15.06
C VAL A 258 14.74 4.99 14.44
N PHE A 259 15.97 4.80 14.91
CA PHE A 259 17.14 5.49 14.38
C PHE A 259 17.66 4.79 13.14
N VAL A 260 17.72 5.50 12.02
CA VAL A 260 17.99 4.89 10.71
C VAL A 260 19.25 5.43 10.05
N GLY A 261 19.93 4.54 9.33
CA GLY A 261 21.11 4.88 8.55
C GLY A 261 21.40 3.85 7.46
N SER A 262 22.39 4.13 6.64
CA SER A 262 22.85 3.21 5.61
C SER A 262 24.38 3.11 5.63
N ARG A 263 24.92 1.96 5.26
CA ARG A 263 26.37 1.72 5.14
C ARG A 263 26.63 0.63 4.12
N VAL A 264 27.88 0.27 3.88
CA VAL A 264 28.19 -1.00 3.20
C VAL A 264 28.53 -2.00 4.29
N PHE A 265 27.91 -3.17 4.31
CA PHE A 265 28.23 -4.24 5.25
C PHE A 265 29.38 -5.10 4.69
N ASP A 266 29.05 -6.10 3.88
CA ASP A 266 29.95 -7.08 3.25
C ASP A 266 29.89 -7.03 1.70
N GLY A 267 28.91 -6.32 1.14
CA GLY A 267 28.77 -6.02 -0.29
C GLY A 267 27.64 -6.76 -0.98
N VAL A 268 27.43 -6.46 -2.27
CA VAL A 268 26.27 -6.93 -3.05
C VAL A 268 26.09 -8.46 -2.99
N GLY A 269 24.92 -8.89 -2.53
CA GLY A 269 24.51 -10.28 -2.33
C GLY A 269 24.72 -10.81 -0.90
N GLY A 270 25.36 -10.03 -0.02
CA GLY A 270 25.57 -10.36 1.40
C GLY A 270 24.42 -9.88 2.29
N THR A 271 24.78 -9.23 3.40
CA THR A 271 23.88 -8.67 4.40
C THR A 271 23.05 -7.52 3.81
N LEU A 272 21.75 -7.71 3.63
CA LEU A 272 20.86 -6.67 3.11
C LEU A 272 20.58 -5.55 4.13
N ALA A 273 20.30 -5.92 5.38
CA ALA A 273 20.00 -4.99 6.46
C ALA A 273 20.28 -5.59 7.84
N THR A 274 20.16 -4.74 8.86
CA THR A 274 20.27 -5.09 10.28
C THR A 274 19.30 -4.26 11.10
N GLY A 275 18.46 -4.92 11.89
CA GLY A 275 17.50 -4.31 12.80
C GLY A 275 17.53 -4.92 14.18
N GLY A 276 17.03 -4.15 15.14
CA GLY A 276 16.87 -4.58 16.52
C GLY A 276 16.50 -3.44 17.46
N PRO A 277 16.00 -3.77 18.66
CA PRO A 277 15.82 -2.80 19.72
C PRO A 277 17.18 -2.21 20.12
N SER A 278 17.14 -0.94 20.52
CA SER A 278 18.29 -0.13 20.90
C SER A 278 18.01 0.40 22.32
N GLY A 279 19.05 0.65 23.11
CA GLY A 279 18.89 1.07 24.51
C GLY A 279 19.61 0.18 25.49
N ILE A 280 20.83 0.57 25.88
CA ILE A 280 21.43 0.08 27.13
C ILE A 280 20.94 1.00 28.25
N TRP A 281 20.01 0.51 29.06
CA TRP A 281 19.39 1.28 30.13
C TRP A 281 20.15 1.18 31.45
N THR A 282 19.85 2.07 32.40
CA THR A 282 20.44 1.99 33.74
C THR A 282 19.84 0.80 34.47
N VAL A 283 20.69 -0.04 35.08
CA VAL A 283 20.22 -1.24 35.80
C VAL A 283 19.25 -0.85 36.92
N GLY A 284 18.08 -1.49 36.94
CA GLY A 284 16.96 -1.22 37.84
C GLY A 284 16.02 -0.09 37.39
N SER A 285 16.25 0.57 36.25
CA SER A 285 15.36 1.61 35.73
C SER A 285 14.08 1.03 35.11
N ARG A 286 13.00 1.82 35.06
CA ARG A 286 11.76 1.44 34.35
C ARG A 286 12.01 1.18 32.86
N LEU A 287 12.96 1.90 32.28
CA LEU A 287 13.41 1.72 30.89
C LEU A 287 14.02 0.33 30.65
N GLU A 288 14.84 -0.15 31.60
CA GLU A 288 15.36 -1.52 31.57
C GLU A 288 14.25 -2.57 31.77
N GLN A 289 13.33 -2.34 32.71
CA GLN A 289 12.32 -3.33 33.09
C GLN A 289 11.36 -3.71 31.94
N ARG A 290 11.02 -2.78 31.04
CA ARG A 290 10.24 -3.07 29.82
C ARG A 290 11.05 -3.79 28.75
N TYR A 291 12.32 -3.41 28.59
CA TYR A 291 13.24 -4.10 27.68
C TYR A 291 13.55 -5.55 28.09
N GLN A 292 13.57 -5.80 29.40
CA GLN A 292 13.84 -7.12 30.02
C GLN A 292 12.57 -7.88 30.41
N GLY A 293 11.39 -7.29 30.18
CA GLY A 293 10.10 -7.83 30.61
C GLY A 293 9.64 -9.01 29.75
N ALA A 294 8.60 -9.70 30.23
CA ALA A 294 7.80 -10.61 29.40
C ALA A 294 6.72 -9.86 28.59
N ASP A 295 6.58 -8.56 28.85
CA ASP A 295 5.75 -7.59 28.15
C ASP A 295 6.74 -6.59 27.52
N PHE A 296 7.06 -6.78 26.24
CA PHE A 296 8.22 -6.16 25.59
C PHE A 296 7.84 -4.87 24.85
N GLU A 297 8.23 -3.74 25.42
CA GLU A 297 7.86 -2.41 24.93
C GLU A 297 9.12 -1.55 24.69
N PRO A 298 9.75 -1.63 23.50
CA PRO A 298 10.96 -0.88 23.18
C PRO A 298 10.64 0.55 22.75
N TRP A 299 11.25 1.54 23.40
CA TRP A 299 11.14 2.95 22.99
C TRP A 299 12.09 3.37 21.88
N THR A 300 13.21 2.68 21.75
CA THR A 300 14.23 3.00 20.76
C THR A 300 14.66 1.76 19.99
N ALA A 301 14.82 1.88 18.68
CA ALA A 301 15.37 0.84 17.82
C ALA A 301 16.39 1.41 16.84
N SER A 302 17.12 0.55 16.14
CA SER A 302 18.13 0.98 15.16
C SER A 302 18.09 0.09 13.92
N LEU A 303 17.95 0.71 12.74
CA LEU A 303 17.94 0.00 11.45
C LEU A 303 19.07 0.50 10.54
N GLY A 304 19.88 -0.42 10.04
CA GLY A 304 20.91 -0.19 9.03
C GLY A 304 20.57 -0.93 7.74
N PHE A 305 20.75 -0.29 6.59
CA PHE A 305 20.50 -0.89 5.27
C PHE A 305 21.75 -0.79 4.38
N ASP A 306 22.01 -1.80 3.53
CA ASP A 306 23.18 -1.79 2.66
C ASP A 306 23.00 -0.79 1.50
N ARG A 307 23.82 0.25 1.46
CA ARG A 307 23.74 1.29 0.42
C ARG A 307 24.33 0.88 -0.93
N SER A 308 25.06 -0.23 -1.00
CA SER A 308 25.65 -0.79 -2.23
C SER A 308 24.66 -1.65 -3.02
N GLU A 309 23.59 -2.12 -2.37
CA GLU A 309 22.56 -2.94 -2.99
C GLU A 309 21.70 -2.19 -4.01
N ASN A 310 21.27 -2.90 -5.05
CA ASN A 310 20.40 -2.38 -6.10
C ASN A 310 18.92 -2.53 -5.73
N TRP A 311 18.53 -1.88 -4.64
CA TRP A 311 17.18 -1.92 -4.07
C TRP A 311 16.06 -1.50 -5.02
N PHE A 312 14.96 -2.26 -4.95
CA PHE A 312 13.67 -1.80 -5.41
C PHE A 312 12.96 -1.00 -4.31
N PHE A 313 12.38 0.15 -4.67
CA PHE A 313 11.65 1.04 -3.76
C PHE A 313 10.22 1.28 -4.26
N ASP A 314 9.23 0.68 -3.58
CA ASP A 314 7.81 0.96 -3.83
C ASP A 314 7.03 0.92 -2.49
N PRO A 315 6.38 2.01 -2.07
CA PRO A 315 5.66 2.10 -0.80
C PRO A 315 4.30 1.38 -0.81
N THR A 316 3.85 0.81 -1.94
CA THR A 316 2.49 0.24 -2.05
C THR A 316 2.49 -1.27 -1.72
N PRO A 317 1.80 -1.74 -0.66
CA PRO A 317 1.93 -3.13 -0.16
C PRO A 317 1.44 -4.24 -1.12
N ASP A 318 0.95 -3.89 -2.31
CA ASP A 318 0.22 -4.75 -3.24
C ASP A 318 1.07 -5.26 -4.45
N THR A 319 2.39 -5.04 -4.44
CA THR A 319 3.32 -5.13 -5.59
C THR A 319 4.03 -6.47 -5.79
N ALA A 320 3.61 -7.54 -5.12
CA ALA A 320 4.27 -8.87 -5.12
C ALA A 320 4.43 -9.57 -6.49
N ASN A 321 4.05 -8.93 -7.60
CA ASN A 321 4.24 -9.44 -8.97
C ASN A 321 4.89 -8.41 -9.92
N ASP A 322 5.30 -7.25 -9.40
CA ASP A 322 5.89 -6.12 -10.15
C ASP A 322 7.34 -5.80 -9.68
N LEU A 323 7.90 -6.61 -8.78
CA LEU A 323 9.28 -6.51 -8.33
C LEU A 323 10.23 -6.87 -9.50
N PRO A 324 11.16 -5.98 -9.90
CA PRO A 324 12.11 -6.28 -10.95
C PRO A 324 13.10 -7.36 -10.50
N GLY A 325 13.18 -8.45 -11.26
CA GLY A 325 14.11 -9.55 -10.98
C GLY A 325 15.55 -9.06 -10.86
N GLY A 326 16.23 -9.45 -9.77
CA GLY A 326 17.59 -9.00 -9.45
C GLY A 326 17.68 -7.77 -8.56
N GLN A 327 16.58 -7.36 -7.90
CA GLN A 327 16.58 -6.27 -6.90
C GLN A 327 15.94 -6.75 -5.58
N PRO A 328 16.58 -6.58 -4.41
CA PRO A 328 15.93 -6.80 -3.13
C PRO A 328 14.82 -5.76 -2.91
N ASP A 329 13.68 -6.21 -2.40
CA ASP A 329 12.55 -5.34 -2.11
C ASP A 329 12.74 -4.61 -0.78
N PHE A 330 13.01 -3.31 -0.83
CA PHE A 330 13.26 -2.51 0.37
C PHE A 330 12.08 -2.52 1.34
N PHE A 331 10.84 -2.61 0.84
CA PHE A 331 9.65 -2.62 1.68
C PHE A 331 9.55 -3.89 2.55
N THR A 332 9.77 -5.05 1.93
CA THR A 332 9.82 -6.34 2.65
C THR A 332 10.93 -6.35 3.69
N ILE A 333 12.13 -5.87 3.35
CA ILE A 333 13.23 -5.82 4.33
C ILE A 333 12.92 -4.82 5.45
N ALA A 334 12.39 -3.63 5.14
CA ALA A 334 11.98 -2.67 6.16
C ALA A 334 10.93 -3.27 7.13
N LEU A 335 9.96 -4.04 6.62
CA LEU A 335 8.99 -4.77 7.45
C LEU A 335 9.66 -5.80 8.35
N HIS A 336 10.59 -6.60 7.81
CA HIS A 336 11.35 -7.61 8.54
C HIS A 336 12.19 -7.00 9.66
N GLU A 337 12.99 -5.98 9.35
CA GLU A 337 13.84 -5.32 10.34
C GLU A 337 13.02 -4.55 11.40
N LEU A 338 11.82 -4.06 11.05
CA LEU A 338 10.87 -3.54 12.03
C LEU A 338 10.32 -4.64 12.95
N GLY A 339 10.11 -5.87 12.45
CA GLY A 339 9.80 -7.02 13.29
C GLY A 339 10.91 -7.34 14.30
N HIS A 340 12.17 -7.20 13.89
CA HIS A 340 13.31 -7.26 14.81
C HIS A 340 13.37 -6.07 15.78
N ALA A 341 13.06 -4.85 15.34
CA ALA A 341 12.96 -3.68 16.22
C ALA A 341 11.90 -3.86 17.32
N LEU A 342 10.77 -4.47 16.96
CA LEU A 342 9.66 -4.83 17.86
C LEU A 342 9.95 -6.06 18.74
N GLY A 343 11.11 -6.72 18.59
CA GLY A 343 11.61 -7.74 19.52
C GLY A 343 11.54 -9.19 19.04
N ILE A 344 11.04 -9.49 17.83
CA ILE A 344 11.00 -10.86 17.30
C ILE A 344 12.43 -11.33 17.05
N GLY A 345 12.85 -12.42 17.69
CA GLY A 345 14.20 -13.00 17.56
C GLY A 345 15.34 -12.18 18.16
N THR A 346 15.04 -11.04 18.81
CA THR A 346 16.04 -10.07 19.32
C THR A 346 15.81 -9.64 20.77
N SER A 347 14.67 -10.02 21.38
CA SER A 347 14.31 -9.65 22.74
C SER A 347 14.38 -10.82 23.71
N ASN A 348 14.66 -10.52 24.98
CA ASN A 348 14.63 -11.53 26.04
C ASN A 348 13.21 -12.08 26.27
N ALA A 349 12.17 -11.30 25.95
CA ALA A 349 10.79 -11.76 25.92
C ALA A 349 10.56 -12.89 24.90
N PHE A 350 11.17 -12.77 23.71
CA PHE A 350 11.17 -13.82 22.71
C PHE A 350 11.94 -15.06 23.18
N ASP A 351 13.16 -14.86 23.70
CA ASP A 351 14.02 -15.95 24.18
C ASP A 351 13.39 -16.78 25.31
N ASN A 352 12.56 -16.17 26.17
CA ASN A 352 11.80 -16.86 27.22
C ASN A 352 10.87 -17.97 26.66
N TRP A 353 10.48 -17.88 25.40
CA TRP A 353 9.68 -18.91 24.70
C TRP A 353 10.51 -19.87 23.86
N VAL A 354 11.83 -19.67 23.73
CA VAL A 354 12.70 -20.52 22.91
C VAL A 354 13.13 -21.76 23.69
N SER A 355 12.87 -22.94 23.12
CA SER A 355 13.28 -24.21 23.70
C SER A 355 13.69 -25.19 22.61
N ASN A 356 14.87 -25.81 22.75
CA ASN A 356 15.42 -26.79 21.80
C ASN A 356 15.45 -26.31 20.33
N GLY A 357 15.75 -25.03 20.09
CA GLY A 357 15.81 -24.45 18.73
C GLY A 357 14.44 -24.16 18.10
N ALA A 358 13.38 -24.05 18.90
CA ALA A 358 12.05 -23.69 18.43
C ALA A 358 11.35 -22.70 19.38
N PHE A 359 10.55 -21.80 18.83
CA PHE A 359 9.67 -20.92 19.59
C PHE A 359 8.41 -21.68 20.04
N THR A 360 8.09 -21.59 21.33
CA THR A 360 7.03 -22.40 21.98
C THR A 360 5.82 -21.59 22.45
N GLY A 361 5.76 -20.31 22.08
CA GLY A 361 4.66 -19.40 22.38
C GLY A 361 3.28 -19.93 21.99
N THR A 362 2.30 -19.62 22.83
CA THR A 362 0.93 -20.14 22.75
C THR A 362 0.17 -19.70 21.49
N HIS A 363 0.27 -18.43 21.10
CA HIS A 363 -0.40 -17.89 19.93
C HIS A 363 0.26 -18.38 18.64
N ALA A 364 1.59 -18.35 18.58
CA ALA A 364 2.36 -18.82 17.43
C ALA A 364 2.12 -20.31 17.17
N ARG A 365 2.14 -21.15 18.20
CA ARG A 365 1.79 -22.58 18.09
C ARG A 365 0.37 -22.80 17.59
N ALA A 366 -0.60 -21.96 17.96
CA ALA A 366 -1.96 -22.06 17.44
C ALA A 366 -2.02 -21.84 15.91
N GLN A 367 -1.16 -20.98 15.35
CA GLN A 367 -1.02 -20.79 13.90
C GLN A 367 -0.37 -21.99 13.19
N ASN A 368 0.32 -22.87 13.93
CA ASN A 368 1.02 -24.05 13.40
C ASN A 368 0.42 -25.40 13.88
N GLY A 369 -0.89 -25.45 14.09
CA GLY A 369 -1.61 -26.68 14.46
C GLY A 369 -1.21 -27.26 15.83
N GLY A 370 -0.68 -26.41 16.72
CA GLY A 370 -0.17 -26.79 18.04
C GLY A 370 1.31 -27.15 18.08
N ASN A 371 2.02 -27.16 16.95
CA ASN A 371 3.46 -27.48 16.90
C ASN A 371 4.33 -26.24 17.13
N PRO A 372 5.49 -26.35 17.83
CA PRO A 372 6.48 -25.28 17.92
C PRO A 372 6.90 -24.73 16.54
N ILE A 373 7.41 -23.51 16.52
CA ILE A 373 7.92 -22.86 15.32
C ILE A 373 9.43 -23.08 15.27
N PRO A 374 9.98 -23.77 14.25
CA PRO A 374 11.41 -23.99 14.17
C PRO A 374 12.15 -22.67 13.96
N LEU A 375 13.28 -22.50 14.63
CA LEU A 375 14.13 -21.33 14.53
C LEU A 375 15.52 -21.67 13.99
N THR A 376 16.17 -20.67 13.41
CA THR A 376 17.61 -20.64 13.20
C THR A 376 18.35 -20.38 14.52
N SER A 377 19.67 -20.60 14.53
CA SER A 377 20.50 -20.37 15.73
C SER A 377 20.68 -18.90 16.10
N ASP A 378 20.39 -17.97 15.19
CA ASP A 378 20.46 -16.52 15.42
C ASP A 378 19.09 -15.88 15.68
N GLY A 379 18.00 -16.67 15.72
CA GLY A 379 16.68 -16.26 16.24
C GLY A 379 15.57 -16.06 15.20
N HIS A 380 15.87 -16.17 13.90
CA HIS A 380 14.85 -16.10 12.85
C HIS A 380 13.94 -17.33 12.86
N VAL A 381 12.74 -17.23 12.30
CA VAL A 381 11.98 -18.40 11.86
C VAL A 381 12.78 -19.16 10.81
N GLN A 382 12.75 -20.49 10.80
CA GLN A 382 13.53 -21.28 9.84
C GLN A 382 13.22 -20.91 8.38
N ASP A 383 14.27 -20.88 7.55
CA ASP A 383 14.22 -20.68 6.09
C ASP A 383 13.12 -21.53 5.39
N GLU A 384 12.37 -20.89 4.49
CA GLU A 384 11.20 -21.41 3.76
C GLU A 384 10.04 -21.93 4.65
N PHE A 385 10.00 -21.62 5.96
CA PHE A 385 9.00 -22.21 6.86
C PHE A 385 7.59 -21.61 6.68
N ILE A 386 6.64 -22.50 6.38
CA ILE A 386 5.22 -22.20 6.25
C ILE A 386 4.43 -22.88 7.38
N ALA A 387 3.86 -22.07 8.30
CA ALA A 387 3.00 -22.59 9.36
C ALA A 387 1.69 -23.16 8.79
N ALA A 388 1.29 -24.33 9.30
CA ALA A 388 0.19 -25.12 8.73
C ALA A 388 -1.18 -24.41 8.71
N GLY A 389 -1.44 -23.50 9.66
CA GLY A 389 -2.67 -22.71 9.74
C GLY A 389 -2.62 -21.36 9.02
N VAL A 390 -1.49 -21.03 8.38
CA VAL A 390 -1.23 -19.73 7.73
C VAL A 390 -1.09 -19.87 6.22
N GLY A 391 -0.36 -20.89 5.75
CA GLY A 391 -0.23 -21.18 4.30
C GLY A 391 0.62 -20.20 3.49
N THR A 392 1.32 -19.28 4.16
CA THR A 392 2.36 -18.41 3.59
C THR A 392 3.63 -18.48 4.44
N GLU A 393 4.76 -18.21 3.82
CA GLU A 393 6.08 -18.14 4.44
C GLU A 393 6.16 -16.97 5.43
N ALA A 394 6.89 -17.14 6.53
CA ALA A 394 7.10 -16.09 7.52
C ALA A 394 7.75 -14.84 6.91
N LEU A 395 7.38 -13.65 7.40
CA LEU A 395 8.19 -12.46 7.15
C LEU A 395 9.54 -12.57 7.87
N MET A 396 9.55 -13.14 9.07
CA MET A 396 10.74 -13.24 9.94
C MET A 396 11.68 -14.42 9.57
N ASP A 397 11.74 -14.73 8.28
CA ASP A 397 12.60 -15.72 7.64
C ASP A 397 14.00 -15.12 7.33
N PRO A 398 15.12 -15.84 7.49
CA PRO A 398 16.49 -15.34 7.28
C PRO A 398 16.88 -15.05 5.81
N THR A 399 16.01 -15.36 4.83
CA THR A 399 16.30 -15.12 3.41
C THR A 399 15.19 -14.35 2.69
N LEU A 400 15.62 -13.56 1.70
CA LEU A 400 14.71 -12.89 0.76
C LEU A 400 14.75 -13.57 -0.61
N THR A 401 13.61 -14.14 -1.00
CA THR A 401 13.35 -14.52 -2.40
C THR A 401 13.24 -13.27 -3.26
N ILE A 402 14.26 -13.02 -4.08
CA ILE A 402 14.31 -11.87 -4.97
C ILE A 402 13.18 -11.95 -6.01
N GLY A 403 12.29 -10.95 -5.98
CA GLY A 403 11.08 -10.91 -6.82
C GLY A 403 9.78 -11.10 -6.04
N ASP A 404 9.83 -11.50 -4.77
CA ASP A 404 8.67 -11.66 -3.90
C ASP A 404 8.59 -10.56 -2.82
N ARG A 405 7.38 -10.02 -2.60
CA ARG A 405 7.08 -9.11 -1.49
C ARG A 405 6.44 -9.90 -0.35
N LYS A 406 7.20 -10.14 0.73
CA LYS A 406 6.66 -10.72 1.97
C LYS A 406 6.03 -9.60 2.82
N LEU A 407 4.89 -9.88 3.46
CA LEU A 407 4.19 -8.98 4.39
C LEU A 407 4.06 -9.70 5.74
N PRO A 408 3.90 -8.99 6.87
CA PRO A 408 3.58 -9.63 8.14
C PRO A 408 2.33 -10.50 7.98
N ASN A 409 2.48 -11.79 8.26
CA ASN A 409 1.43 -12.79 8.16
C ASN A 409 0.93 -13.19 9.58
N ARG A 410 -0.05 -14.08 9.65
CA ARG A 410 -0.67 -14.49 10.92
C ARG A 410 0.30 -15.14 11.92
N LEU A 411 1.39 -15.76 11.47
CA LEU A 411 2.48 -16.26 12.30
C LEU A 411 3.30 -15.11 12.88
N ASP A 412 3.81 -14.19 12.05
CA ASP A 412 4.65 -13.07 12.51
C ASP A 412 3.92 -12.20 13.54
N ILE A 413 2.63 -11.97 13.28
CA ILE A 413 1.71 -11.25 14.18
C ILE A 413 1.52 -12.02 15.51
N ALA A 414 1.41 -13.36 15.46
CA ALA A 414 1.28 -14.18 16.67
C ALA A 414 2.59 -14.29 17.48
N LEU A 415 3.76 -14.12 16.85
CA LEU A 415 5.04 -13.98 17.57
C LEU A 415 5.05 -12.71 18.43
N LEU A 416 4.52 -11.59 17.92
CA LEU A 416 4.34 -10.36 18.73
C LEU A 416 3.41 -10.59 19.93
N GLN A 417 2.27 -11.27 19.73
CA GLN A 417 1.32 -11.54 20.83
C GLN A 417 1.94 -12.34 21.98
N ASP A 418 2.80 -13.31 21.67
CA ASP A 418 3.44 -14.12 22.71
C ASP A 418 4.52 -13.34 23.49
N ILE A 419 5.08 -12.24 22.95
CA ILE A 419 6.06 -11.37 23.64
C ILE A 419 5.47 -10.11 24.29
N GLY A 420 4.14 -10.00 24.37
CA GLY A 420 3.42 -8.97 25.13
C GLY A 420 2.33 -8.24 24.36
N TYR A 421 2.51 -8.06 23.04
CA TYR A 421 1.75 -7.07 22.29
C TYR A 421 0.25 -7.36 22.17
N THR A 422 -0.56 -6.34 22.46
CA THR A 422 -1.97 -6.26 22.06
C THR A 422 -2.06 -5.96 20.57
N ILE A 423 -2.83 -6.75 19.84
CA ILE A 423 -3.00 -6.59 18.40
C ILE A 423 -4.46 -6.41 17.99
N ASN A 424 -4.64 -5.77 16.85
CA ASN A 424 -5.91 -5.66 16.14
C ASN A 424 -6.43 -7.04 15.75
N PRO A 425 -7.59 -7.50 16.28
CA PRO A 425 -8.12 -8.82 15.96
C PRO A 425 -8.42 -9.03 14.46
N GLN A 426 -8.63 -7.96 13.69
CA GLN A 426 -8.83 -8.05 12.24
C GLN A 426 -7.53 -8.37 11.47
N ALA A 427 -6.36 -8.25 12.09
CA ALA A 427 -5.08 -8.62 11.48
C ALA A 427 -4.80 -10.15 11.53
N LEU A 428 -5.58 -10.91 12.32
CA LEU A 428 -5.47 -12.36 12.46
C LEU A 428 -6.41 -13.18 11.55
N VAL A 429 -7.25 -12.53 10.73
CA VAL A 429 -8.37 -13.15 9.97
C VAL A 429 -8.00 -13.42 8.52
#